data_AF-A0A259PEF4-F1
#
_entry.id   AF-A0A259PEF4-F1
#
_cell.length_a   1.000
_cell.length_b   1.000
_cell.length_c   1.000
_cell.angle_alpha   90.00
_cell.angle_beta   90.00
_cell.angle_gamma   90.00
#
_symmetry.space_group_name_H-M   'P 1'
#
loop_
_entity.id
_entity.type
_entity.pdbx_description
1 polymer ?
#
loop_
_entity_poly.entity_id
_entity_poly.type
_entity_poly.pdbx_seq_one_letter_code
_entity_poly.pdbx_strand_id
1 'polypeptide(L)'
;MSLRISTAVPTQPPLVRWKIFMAVLGPGLVVMLADTDVGSVLTAAQSGAQWGYQLLSLQLLLIPILYVVQELTVRLGIFTGKGHGELIRET
;
A
#
# COMPACT_ATOMS: atom_id res chain seq x y z
N MET A 1 -31.21 32.16 -21.70
CA MET A 1 -30.73 31.85 -20.33
C MET A 1 -30.18 30.42 -20.33
N SER A 2 -28.91 30.20 -20.70
CA SER A 2 -28.29 28.85 -20.63
C SER A 2 -26.95 28.95 -19.92
N LEU A 3 -26.91 28.55 -18.64
CA LEU A 3 -25.67 28.35 -17.90
C LEU A 3 -25.06 27.02 -18.33
N ARG A 4 -24.01 27.08 -19.15
CA ARG A 4 -23.13 25.94 -19.39
C ARG A 4 -22.25 25.77 -18.17
N ILE A 5 -22.58 24.80 -17.30
CA ILE A 5 -21.72 24.40 -16.19
C ILE A 5 -20.49 23.72 -16.80
N SER A 6 -19.34 24.38 -16.71
CA SER A 6 -18.05 23.83 -17.13
C SER A 6 -17.70 22.66 -16.21
N THR A 7 -17.82 21.43 -16.71
CA THR A 7 -17.46 20.17 -16.03
C THR A 7 -15.95 19.90 -16.06
N ALA A 8 -15.12 20.94 -16.19
CA ALA A 8 -13.67 20.77 -16.18
C ALA A 8 -13.21 20.48 -14.74
N VAL A 9 -12.86 19.22 -14.46
CA VAL A 9 -12.15 18.85 -13.23
C VAL A 9 -10.85 19.65 -13.21
N PRO A 10 -10.62 20.54 -12.22
CA PRO A 10 -9.42 21.35 -12.19
C PRO A 10 -8.20 20.43 -12.04
N THR A 11 -7.39 20.34 -13.09
CA THR A 11 -6.10 19.63 -13.03
C THR A 11 -5.17 20.46 -12.17
N GLN A 12 -4.99 20.05 -10.92
CA GLN A 12 -4.08 20.74 -10.02
C GLN A 12 -2.66 20.73 -10.59
N PRO A 13 -1.89 21.82 -10.42
CA PRO A 13 -0.52 21.88 -10.91
C PRO A 13 0.31 20.76 -10.27
N PRO A 14 1.33 20.23 -10.97
CA PRO A 14 2.09 19.05 -10.55
C PRO A 14 2.70 19.18 -9.14
N LEU A 15 3.08 20.39 -8.75
CA LEU A 15 3.60 20.70 -7.41
C LEU A 15 2.59 20.43 -6.29
N VAL A 16 1.30 20.68 -6.52
CA VAL A 16 0.26 20.45 -5.50
C VAL A 16 -0.05 18.96 -5.39
N ARG A 17 -0.07 18.21 -6.51
CA ARG A 17 -0.20 16.75 -6.49
C ARG A 17 0.96 16.09 -5.72
N TRP A 18 2.20 16.56 -5.92
CA TRP A 18 3.35 16.05 -5.19
C TRP A 18 3.26 16.32 -3.68
N LYS A 19 2.84 17.53 -3.28
CA LYS A 19 2.62 17.85 -1.85
C LYS A 19 1.56 16.95 -1.22
N ILE A 20 0.45 16.71 -1.92
CA ILE A 20 -0.62 15.81 -1.44
C ILE A 20 -0.06 14.39 -1.30
N PHE A 21 0.68 13.89 -2.29
CA PHE A 21 1.30 12.57 -2.25
C PHE A 21 2.23 12.41 -1.04
N MET A 22 3.14 13.38 -0.81
CA MET A 22 4.02 13.36 0.36
C MET A 22 3.25 13.37 1.68
N ALA A 23 2.11 14.05 1.76
CA ALA A 23 1.28 14.09 2.97
C ALA A 23 0.60 12.75 3.30
N VAL A 24 0.29 11.92 2.29
CA VAL A 24 -0.41 10.63 2.48
C VAL A 24 0.51 9.41 2.42
N LEU A 25 1.81 9.60 2.16
CA LEU A 25 2.79 8.53 2.00
C LEU A 25 3.19 7.85 3.32
N GLY A 26 2.99 8.54 4.46
CA GLY A 26 3.39 8.07 5.79
C GLY A 26 2.88 6.68 6.17
N PRO A 27 1.57 6.40 6.12
CA PRO A 27 1.02 5.09 6.43
C PRO A 27 1.63 3.96 5.59
N GLY A 28 1.87 4.20 4.29
CA GLY A 28 2.50 3.22 3.40
C GLY A 28 3.92 2.87 3.83
N LEU A 29 4.73 3.87 4.19
CA LEU A 29 6.09 3.63 4.69
C LEU A 29 6.11 2.81 5.99
N VAL A 30 5.18 3.08 6.91
CA VAL A 30 5.08 2.33 8.17
C VAL A 30 4.79 0.86 7.91
N VAL A 31 3.88 0.55 6.99
CA VAL A 31 3.58 -0.83 6.59
C VAL A 31 4.79 -1.50 5.94
N MET A 32 5.51 -0.81 5.06
CA MET A 32 6.72 -1.37 4.43
C MET A 32 7.83 -1.70 5.45
N LEU A 33 8.03 -0.82 6.45
CA LEU A 33 9.00 -1.07 7.51
C LEU A 33 8.58 -2.22 8.42
N ALA A 34 7.28 -2.37 8.69
CA ALA A 34 6.76 -3.48 9.46
C ALA A 34 6.92 -4.82 8.72
N ASP A 35 6.83 -4.83 7.39
CA ASP A 35 7.02 -6.02 6.55
C ASP A 35 8.51 -6.43 6.42
N THR A 36 9.44 -5.49 6.66
CA THR A 36 10.90 -5.72 6.59
C THR A 36 11.52 -5.81 8.00
N ASP A 37 10.89 -6.59 8.87
CA ASP A 37 11.40 -6.83 10.22
C ASP A 37 12.61 -7.79 10.25
N VAL A 38 13.17 -8.05 11.44
CA VAL A 38 14.33 -8.94 11.59
C VAL A 38 14.03 -10.36 11.08
N GLY A 39 12.80 -10.84 11.28
CA GLY A 39 12.38 -12.16 10.80
C GLY A 39 12.43 -12.26 9.28
N SER A 40 11.82 -11.31 8.57
CA SER A 40 11.82 -11.28 7.11
C SER A 40 13.22 -11.26 6.51
N VAL A 41 14.12 -10.43 7.06
CA VAL A 41 15.51 -10.31 6.59
C VAL A 41 16.30 -11.60 6.83
N LEU A 42 16.12 -12.23 7.99
CA LEU A 42 16.80 -13.49 8.29
C LEU A 42 16.32 -14.62 7.36
N THR A 43 15.01 -14.72 7.12
CA THR A 43 14.46 -15.68 6.17
C THR A 43 14.97 -15.43 4.75
N ALA A 44 15.04 -14.17 4.32
CA ALA A 44 15.62 -13.81 3.01
C ALA A 44 17.10 -14.23 2.92
N ALA A 45 17.89 -14.01 3.97
CA ALA A 45 19.30 -14.39 4.00
C ALA A 45 19.50 -15.92 3.98
N GLN A 46 18.75 -16.66 4.80
CA GLN A 46 18.82 -18.12 4.85
C GLN A 46 18.36 -18.76 3.54
N SER A 47 17.22 -18.30 3.02
CA SER A 47 16.66 -18.80 1.76
C SER A 47 17.57 -18.47 0.56
N GLY A 48 18.20 -17.30 0.55
CA GLY A 48 19.22 -16.93 -0.44
C GLY A 48 20.48 -17.79 -0.36
N ALA A 49 20.93 -18.14 0.86
CA ALA A 49 22.07 -19.05 1.04
C ALA A 49 21.76 -20.48 0.59
N GLN A 50 20.52 -20.97 0.78
CA GLN A 50 20.13 -22.34 0.44
C GLN A 50 19.69 -22.53 -1.02
N TRP A 51 18.93 -21.59 -1.57
CA TRP A 51 18.31 -21.72 -2.90
C TRP A 51 18.83 -20.70 -3.91
N GLY A 52 19.80 -19.86 -3.53
CA GLY A 52 20.35 -18.82 -4.40
C GLY A 52 19.24 -17.88 -4.89
N TYR A 53 19.20 -17.66 -6.20
CA TYR A 53 18.21 -16.76 -6.82
C TYR A 53 16.88 -17.43 -7.23
N GLN A 54 16.69 -18.72 -6.97
CA GLN A 54 15.52 -19.46 -7.46
C GLN A 54 14.19 -18.87 -6.94
N LEU A 55 14.19 -18.36 -5.71
CA LEU A 55 13.01 -17.76 -5.09
C LEU A 55 12.69 -16.33 -5.55
N LEU A 56 13.56 -15.64 -6.29
CA LEU A 56 13.25 -14.27 -6.76
C LEU A 56 12.01 -14.25 -7.66
N SER A 57 11.85 -15.28 -8.50
CA SER A 57 10.68 -15.41 -9.37
C SER A 57 9.38 -15.52 -8.57
N LEU A 58 9.40 -16.31 -7.49
CA LEU A 58 8.29 -16.44 -6.54
C LEU A 58 8.05 -15.13 -5.79
N GLN A 59 9.10 -14.43 -5.36
CA GLN A 59 8.99 -13.13 -4.70
C GLN A 59 8.30 -12.11 -5.61
N LEU A 60 8.67 -12.05 -6.89
CA LEU A 60 8.03 -11.16 -7.87
C LEU A 60 6.56 -11.51 -8.08
N LEU A 61 6.20 -12.79 -8.07
CA LEU A 61 4.81 -13.24 -8.15
C LEU A 61 3.98 -12.84 -6.91
N LEU A 62 4.60 -12.79 -5.74
CA LEU A 62 3.92 -12.41 -4.49
C LEU A 62 3.63 -10.90 -4.39
N ILE A 63 4.40 -10.04 -5.06
CA ILE A 63 4.19 -8.57 -5.05
C ILE A 63 2.73 -8.17 -5.36
N PRO A 64 2.10 -8.60 -6.48
CA PRO A 64 0.72 -8.20 -6.78
C PRO A 64 -0.28 -8.75 -5.75
N ILE A 65 -0.03 -9.93 -5.19
CA ILE A 65 -0.91 -10.53 -4.16
C ILE A 65 -0.85 -9.68 -2.88
N LEU A 66 0.35 -9.33 -2.43
CA LEU A 66 0.55 -8.46 -1.26
C LEU A 66 -0.06 -7.07 -1.49
N TYR A 67 0.07 -6.53 -2.70
CA TYR A 67 -0.55 -5.25 -3.05
C TYR A 67 -2.07 -5.30 -2.92
N VAL A 68 -2.73 -6.36 -3.41
CA VAL A 68 -4.19 -6.53 -3.26
C VAL A 68 -4.59 -6.58 -1.79
N VAL A 69 -3.86 -7.32 -0.95
CA VAL A 69 -4.15 -7.40 0.49
C VAL A 69 -4.01 -6.03 1.17
N GLN A 70 -2.95 -5.30 0.88
CA GLN A 70 -2.75 -3.95 1.42
C GLN A 70 -3.83 -2.97 0.93
N GLU A 71 -4.19 -3.03 -0.35
CA GLU A 71 -5.23 -2.22 -0.95
C GLU A 71 -6.59 -2.46 -0.28
N LEU A 72 -6.98 -3.72 -0.08
CA LEU A 72 -8.22 -4.08 0.60
C LEU A 72 -8.22 -3.61 2.06
N THR A 73 -7.09 -3.75 2.76
CA THR A 73 -6.93 -3.29 4.14
C THR A 73 -7.11 -1.78 4.25
N VAL A 74 -6.48 -1.02 3.34
CA VAL A 74 -6.60 0.44 3.28
C VAL A 74 -8.02 0.84 2.90
N ARG A 75 -8.61 0.20 1.89
CA ARG A 75 -9.99 0.46 1.46
C ARG A 75 -10.99 0.24 2.59
N LEU A 76 -10.80 -0.85 3.35
CA LEU A 76 -11.64 -1.17 4.49
C LEU A 76 -11.50 -0.13 5.61
N GLY A 77 -10.26 0.27 5.92
CA GLY A 77 -10.00 1.30 6.94
C GLY A 77 -10.57 2.67 6.55
N ILE A 78 -10.47 3.05 5.27
CA ILE A 78 -11.07 4.30 4.76
C ILE A 78 -12.59 4.25 4.81
N PHE A 79 -13.20 3.11 4.45
CA PHE A 79 -14.65 2.98 4.37
C PHE A 79 -15.31 2.91 5.75
N THR A 80 -14.70 2.18 6.69
CA THR A 80 -15.27 1.94 8.03
C THR A 80 -14.81 2.95 9.07
N GLY A 81 -13.69 3.65 8.83
CA GLY A 81 -13.03 4.49 9.82
C GLY A 81 -12.39 3.71 10.98
N LYS A 82 -12.33 2.38 10.90
CA LYS A 82 -11.84 1.47 11.94
C LYS A 82 -10.67 0.62 11.45
N GLY A 83 -9.83 0.18 12.39
CA GLY A 83 -8.74 -0.74 12.08
C GLY A 83 -9.24 -2.15 11.77
N HIS A 84 -8.50 -2.91 10.96
CA HIS A 84 -8.87 -4.29 10.61
C HIS A 84 -9.05 -5.19 11.86
N GLY A 85 -8.21 -5.01 12.88
CA GLY A 85 -8.33 -5.74 14.15
C GLY A 85 -9.52 -5.30 15.02
N GLU A 86 -9.99 -4.07 14.87
CA GLU A 86 -11.17 -3.57 15.57
C GLU A 86 -12.43 -4.19 14.97
N LEU A 87 -12.52 -4.25 13.64
CA LEU A 87 -13.63 -4.91 12.94
C LEU A 87 -13.74 -6.40 13.28
N ILE A 88 -12.60 -7.09 13.46
CA ILE A 88 -12.59 -8.50 13.89
C ILE A 88 -13.16 -8.66 15.30
N ARG A 89 -12.93 -7.70 16.20
CA ARG A 89 -13.43 -7.78 17.59
C ARG A 89 -14.90 -7.44 17.72
N GLU A 90 -15.45 -6.70 16.75
CA GLU A 90 -16.86 -6.32 16.71
C GLU A 90 -17.77 -7.39 16.10
N THR A 91 -17.19 -8.37 15.39
CA THR A 91 -17.89 -9.51 14.79
C THR A 91 -17.98 -10.67 15.78
#